data_AF-A0A7L9U827-F1
#
_entry.id   AF-A0A7L9U827-F1
#
_cell.length_a   1.000
_cell.length_b   1.000
_cell.length_c   1.000
_cell.angle_alpha   90.00
_cell.angle_beta   90.00
_cell.angle_gamma   90.00
#
_symmetry.space_group_name_H-M   'P 1'
#
loop_
_entity.id
_entity.type
_entity.pdbx_description
1 polymer ?
#
loop_
_entity_poly.entity_id
_entity_poly.type
_entity_poly.pdbx_seq_one_letter_code
_entity_poly.pdbx_strand_id
1 'polypeptide(L)'
;MTYCSTYIGDLHDPKFDINNFEIGNLPRNLCPSFPPVGEHYNRPFHDWVGLREVPIKETDYTAYVATLSKSQIEDYIRFAYDSDPSYNDPKAMLTWEGKAYLVEKLNEIKDFVATLDPCKEYALVAECD
;
A
#
# COMPACT_ATOMS: atom_id res chain seq x y z
N MET A 1 -1.48 -19.84 5.24
CA MET A 1 -0.96 -18.57 5.77
C MET A 1 -1.50 -17.53 4.82
N THR A 2 -2.42 -16.69 5.26
CA THR A 2 -3.08 -15.70 4.40
C THR A 2 -2.04 -14.68 3.95
N TYR A 3 -1.89 -14.49 2.64
CA TYR A 3 -0.91 -13.55 2.11
C TYR A 3 -1.58 -12.21 1.95
N CYS A 4 -1.22 -11.26 2.81
CA CYS A 4 -1.75 -9.91 2.76
C CYS A 4 -0.78 -8.97 2.05
N SER A 5 -1.32 -8.12 1.18
CA SER A 5 -0.54 -7.16 0.43
C SER A 5 -1.24 -5.81 0.36
N THR A 6 -0.45 -4.75 0.19
CA THR A 6 -0.97 -3.42 -0.11
C THR A 6 -0.45 -3.01 -1.49
N TYR A 7 -1.20 -2.22 -2.27
CA TYR A 7 -0.76 -1.65 -3.55
C TYR A 7 -1.50 -0.36 -3.91
N ILE A 8 -0.98 0.38 -4.89
CA ILE A 8 -1.62 1.57 -5.45
C ILE A 8 -2.42 1.16 -6.68
N GLY A 9 -3.73 1.39 -6.65
CA GLY A 9 -4.66 1.02 -7.69
C GLY A 9 -5.20 2.18 -8.53
N ASP A 10 -5.62 1.87 -9.75
CA ASP A 10 -6.18 2.81 -10.72
C ASP A 10 -7.68 3.03 -10.52
N LEU A 11 -8.07 4.19 -9.96
CA LEU A 11 -9.48 4.55 -9.80
C LEU A 11 -10.21 4.82 -11.13
N HIS A 12 -9.47 4.97 -12.22
CA HIS A 12 -10.03 5.22 -13.54
C HIS A 12 -10.06 3.97 -14.43
N ASP A 13 -9.77 2.78 -13.88
CA ASP A 13 -9.94 1.54 -14.63
C ASP A 13 -11.43 1.38 -15.00
N PRO A 14 -11.79 1.26 -16.28
CA PRO A 14 -13.18 1.06 -16.70
C PRO A 14 -13.81 -0.25 -16.18
N LYS A 15 -12.99 -1.19 -15.69
CA LYS A 15 -13.45 -2.42 -15.03
C LYS A 15 -13.68 -2.25 -13.53
N PHE A 16 -13.23 -1.13 -12.95
CA PHE A 16 -13.40 -0.82 -11.54
C PHE A 16 -14.61 0.09 -11.34
N ASP A 17 -15.48 -0.29 -10.41
CA ASP A 17 -16.58 0.55 -9.94
C ASP A 17 -16.46 0.81 -8.44
N ILE A 18 -16.12 2.06 -8.11
CA ILE A 18 -15.97 2.55 -6.73
C ILE A 18 -17.29 2.53 -5.94
N ASN A 19 -18.42 2.19 -6.55
CA ASN A 19 -19.70 2.04 -5.85
C ASN A 19 -20.12 0.58 -5.70
N ASN A 20 -19.36 -0.37 -6.27
CA ASN A 20 -19.72 -1.78 -6.31
C ASN A 20 -18.58 -2.69 -5.86
N PHE A 21 -18.30 -2.81 -4.56
CA PHE A 21 -17.18 -3.62 -4.05
C PHE A 21 -17.46 -5.13 -3.93
N GLU A 22 -18.08 -5.72 -4.94
CA GLU A 22 -18.20 -7.17 -5.07
C GLU A 22 -16.83 -7.85 -5.16
N ILE A 23 -16.77 -9.14 -4.80
CA ILE A 23 -15.57 -9.97 -4.89
C ILE A 23 -14.97 -9.88 -6.31
N GLY A 24 -13.69 -9.49 -6.37
CA GLY A 24 -12.94 -9.37 -7.63
C GLY A 24 -13.06 -8.01 -8.33
N ASN A 25 -13.90 -7.09 -7.83
CA ASN A 25 -13.93 -5.70 -8.30
C ASN A 25 -12.92 -4.83 -7.53
N LEU A 26 -11.63 -5.11 -7.72
CA LEU A 26 -10.54 -4.29 -7.19
C LEU A 26 -9.93 -3.41 -8.28
N PRO A 27 -9.48 -2.19 -7.94
CA PRO A 27 -8.77 -1.34 -8.88
C PRO A 27 -7.55 -2.07 -9.45
N ARG A 28 -7.28 -1.93 -10.74
CA ARG A 28 -6.07 -2.51 -11.34
C ARG A 28 -4.82 -1.96 -10.65
N ASN A 29 -3.95 -2.87 -10.25
CA ASN A 29 -2.69 -2.53 -9.65
C ASN A 29 -1.79 -1.74 -10.62
N LEU A 30 -1.35 -0.55 -10.20
CA LEU A 30 -0.46 0.33 -10.97
C LEU A 30 1.02 0.15 -10.61
N CYS A 31 1.33 -0.44 -9.45
CA CYS A 31 2.69 -0.52 -8.94
C CYS A 31 3.01 -1.91 -8.34
N PRO A 32 4.28 -2.24 -8.09
CA PRO A 32 4.57 -3.40 -7.27
C PRO A 32 3.85 -3.31 -5.91
N SER A 33 3.34 -4.44 -5.40
CA SER A 33 2.78 -4.44 -4.04
C SER A 33 3.84 -4.05 -3.04
N PHE A 34 3.41 -3.26 -2.06
CA PHE A 34 4.20 -2.82 -0.92
C PHE A 34 4.90 -4.00 -0.23
N PRO A 35 6.18 -3.84 0.16
CA PRO A 35 6.88 -4.90 0.86
C PRO A 35 6.19 -5.18 2.20
N PRO A 36 6.13 -6.44 2.64
CA PRO A 36 5.53 -6.77 3.92
C PRO A 36 6.29 -6.09 5.05
N VAL A 37 5.55 -5.35 5.87
CA VAL A 37 5.90 -5.12 7.26
C VAL A 37 5.76 -6.45 8.01
N GLY A 38 6.55 -6.70 9.06
CA GLY A 38 6.54 -7.97 9.79
C GLY A 38 5.24 -8.30 10.56
N GLU A 39 4.10 -7.72 10.17
CA GLU A 39 2.83 -7.77 10.86
C GLU A 39 1.73 -8.41 10.01
N HIS A 40 0.87 -9.20 10.65
CA HIS A 40 -0.25 -9.88 10.01
C HIS A 40 -1.40 -8.92 9.68
N TYR A 41 -2.20 -9.22 8.65
CA TYR A 41 -3.49 -8.58 8.33
C TYR A 41 -3.44 -7.08 7.98
N ASN A 42 -2.47 -6.64 7.18
CA ASN A 42 -2.41 -5.23 6.74
C ASN A 42 -2.48 -4.23 7.92
N ARG A 43 -1.95 -4.60 9.09
CA ARG A 43 -2.09 -3.80 10.32
C ARG A 43 -1.65 -2.33 10.12
N PRO A 44 -0.51 -2.02 9.47
CA PRO A 44 -0.17 -0.62 9.23
C PRO A 44 -1.16 0.15 8.38
N PHE A 45 -1.86 -0.51 7.44
CA PHE A 45 -2.96 0.13 6.72
C PHE A 45 -4.08 0.52 7.68
N HIS A 46 -4.57 -0.43 8.50
CA HIS A 46 -5.66 -0.19 9.45
C HIS A 46 -5.30 0.86 10.51
N ASP A 47 -4.08 0.79 11.07
CA ASP A 47 -3.60 1.75 12.06
C ASP A 47 -3.49 3.15 11.43
N TRP A 48 -2.99 3.27 10.20
CA TRP A 48 -2.84 4.55 9.51
C TRP A 48 -4.19 5.18 9.14
N VAL A 49 -5.12 4.42 8.53
CA VAL A 49 -6.44 4.95 8.15
C VAL A 49 -7.25 5.36 9.38
N GLY A 50 -7.13 4.63 10.49
CA GLY A 50 -7.74 4.98 11.77
C GLY A 50 -7.14 6.26 12.36
N LEU A 51 -5.81 6.40 12.35
CA LEU A 51 -5.11 7.57 12.87
C LEU A 51 -5.38 8.85 12.04
N ARG A 52 -5.56 8.71 10.74
CA ARG A 52 -5.77 9.82 9.80
C ARG A 52 -7.25 10.07 9.47
N GLU A 53 -8.15 9.31 10.08
CA GLU A 53 -9.60 9.35 9.82
C GLU A 53 -9.95 9.24 8.33
N VAL A 54 -9.19 8.41 7.61
CA VAL A 54 -9.39 8.17 6.18
C VAL A 54 -10.57 7.21 6.00
N PRO A 55 -11.60 7.59 5.21
CA PRO A 55 -12.69 6.67 4.89
C PRO A 55 -12.17 5.47 4.10
N ILE A 56 -12.54 4.28 4.54
CA ILE A 56 -12.26 3.03 3.82
C ILE A 56 -13.55 2.36 3.39
N LYS A 57 -13.48 1.65 2.27
CA LYS A 57 -14.54 0.76 1.81
C LYS A 57 -14.01 -0.67 1.88
N GLU A 58 -14.77 -1.54 2.52
CA GLU A 58 -14.49 -2.97 2.64
C GLU A 58 -15.19 -3.70 1.48
N THR A 59 -14.48 -4.63 0.83
CA THR A 59 -15.10 -5.61 -0.08
C THR A 59 -15.72 -6.75 0.73
N ASP A 60 -16.28 -7.81 0.13
CA ASP A 60 -16.78 -8.98 0.89
C ASP A 60 -15.65 -9.73 1.64
N TYR A 61 -15.10 -9.13 2.70
CA TYR A 61 -14.11 -9.62 3.66
C TYR A 61 -12.68 -9.90 3.15
N THR A 62 -12.37 -9.60 1.89
CA THR A 62 -11.07 -9.95 1.27
C THR A 62 -10.13 -8.76 1.06
N ALA A 63 -10.67 -7.53 1.00
CA ALA A 63 -9.88 -6.34 0.75
C ALA A 63 -10.52 -5.07 1.30
N TYR A 64 -9.67 -4.06 1.49
CA TYR A 64 -10.04 -2.70 1.88
C TYR A 64 -9.47 -1.72 0.88
N VAL A 65 -10.25 -0.69 0.55
CA VAL A 65 -9.86 0.34 -0.41
C VAL A 65 -10.04 1.72 0.23
N ALA A 66 -8.97 2.51 0.21
CA ALA A 66 -8.98 3.93 0.57
C ALA A 66 -8.73 4.78 -0.69
N THR A 67 -9.50 5.84 -0.88
CA THR A 67 -9.24 6.83 -1.94
C THR A 67 -8.33 7.92 -1.37
N LEU A 68 -7.12 8.04 -1.92
CA LEU A 68 -6.07 8.89 -1.40
C LEU A 68 -5.49 9.82 -2.47
N SER A 69 -5.11 11.02 -2.04
CA SER A 69 -4.21 11.89 -2.80
C SER A 69 -2.76 11.37 -2.74
N LYS A 70 -1.90 11.87 -3.63
CA LYS A 70 -0.45 11.59 -3.62
C LYS A 70 0.19 11.84 -2.25
N SER A 71 -0.10 12.98 -1.61
CA SER A 71 0.51 13.34 -0.33
C SER A 71 0.11 12.40 0.80
N GLN A 72 -1.12 11.87 0.76
CA GLN A 72 -1.58 10.85 1.71
C GLN A 72 -0.89 9.51 1.49
N ILE A 73 -0.62 9.12 0.25
CA ILE A 73 0.18 7.91 -0.06
C ILE A 73 1.61 8.06 0.46
N GLU A 74 2.21 9.25 0.27
CA GLU A 74 3.53 9.55 0.82
C GLU A 74 3.55 9.50 2.36
N ASP A 75 2.52 10.02 3.03
CA ASP A 75 2.37 9.92 4.49
C ASP A 75 2.22 8.46 4.95
N TYR A 76 1.42 7.66 4.24
CA TYR A 76 1.28 6.22 4.52
C TYR A 76 2.62 5.49 4.40
N ILE A 77 3.39 5.73 3.33
CA ILE A 77 4.73 5.12 3.16
C ILE A 77 5.62 5.45 4.35
N ARG A 78 5.65 6.71 4.77
CA ARG A 78 6.46 7.12 5.92
C ARG A 78 6.00 6.44 7.20
N PHE A 79 4.69 6.42 7.44
CA PHE A 79 4.11 5.76 8.61
C PHE A 79 4.47 4.26 8.67
N ALA A 80 4.31 3.56 7.55
CA ALA A 80 4.49 2.12 7.49
C ALA A 80 5.97 1.69 7.52
N TYR A 81 6.89 2.48 6.96
CA TYR A 81 8.27 2.04 6.72
C TYR A 81 9.36 2.89 7.40
N ASP A 82 9.12 4.14 7.79
CA ASP A 82 10.20 4.97 8.37
C ASP A 82 10.61 4.51 9.77
N SER A 83 9.73 3.79 10.47
CA SER A 83 9.97 3.33 11.84
C SER A 83 10.84 2.07 11.93
N ASP A 84 10.99 1.30 10.84
CA ASP A 84 11.80 0.08 10.81
C ASP A 84 13.20 0.38 10.24
N PRO A 85 14.26 0.22 11.04
CA PRO A 85 15.65 0.44 10.59
C PRO A 85 16.04 -0.39 9.37
N SER A 86 15.39 -1.54 9.14
CA SER A 86 15.67 -2.41 7.99
C SER A 86 15.41 -1.73 6.64
N TYR A 87 14.60 -0.67 6.61
CA TYR A 87 14.30 0.12 5.41
C TYR A 87 15.09 1.43 5.31
N ASN A 88 15.83 1.84 6.36
CA ASN A 88 16.44 3.18 6.43
C ASN A 88 17.90 3.22 6.92
N ASP A 89 18.43 2.15 7.55
CA ASP A 89 19.84 2.06 7.98
C ASP A 89 20.65 1.13 7.06
N PRO A 90 21.62 1.67 6.28
CA PRO A 90 22.48 0.86 5.40
C PRO A 90 23.19 -0.31 6.10
N LYS A 91 23.52 -0.19 7.39
CA LYS A 91 24.12 -1.30 8.13
C LYS A 91 23.09 -2.39 8.42
N ALA A 92 21.89 -2.02 8.85
CA ALA A 92 20.78 -2.95 9.05
C ALA A 92 20.39 -3.64 7.72
N MET A 93 20.35 -2.89 6.63
CA MET A 93 20.08 -3.38 5.27
C MET A 93 21.09 -4.45 4.82
N LEU A 94 22.38 -4.25 5.09
CA LEU A 94 23.46 -5.16 4.67
C LEU A 94 23.62 -6.39 5.57
N THR A 95 23.20 -6.31 6.84
CA THR A 95 23.28 -7.44 7.79
C THR A 95 22.18 -8.49 7.61
N TRP A 96 21.22 -8.28 6.71
CA TRP A 96 20.01 -9.10 6.64
C TRP A 96 20.06 -10.21 5.57
N GLU A 97 19.79 -11.44 6.02
CA GLU A 97 19.68 -12.70 5.28
C GLU A 97 18.69 -12.65 4.09
N GLY A 98 19.08 -12.02 2.97
CA GLY A 98 18.35 -12.13 1.71
C GLY A 98 17.13 -11.22 1.55
N LYS A 99 17.04 -10.11 2.30
CA LYS A 99 15.90 -9.16 2.24
C LYS A 99 16.21 -7.80 1.59
N ALA A 100 17.39 -7.63 0.98
CA ALA A 100 17.76 -6.41 0.25
C ALA A 100 16.72 -6.03 -0.83
N TYR A 101 16.08 -7.03 -1.45
CA TYR A 101 15.01 -6.83 -2.42
C TYR A 101 13.79 -6.08 -1.84
N LEU A 102 13.54 -6.10 -0.53
CA LEU A 102 12.44 -5.34 0.10
C LEU A 102 12.70 -3.84 0.07
N VAL A 103 13.98 -3.44 0.26
CA VAL A 103 14.42 -2.05 0.17
C VAL A 103 14.34 -1.57 -1.27
N GLU A 104 14.81 -2.39 -2.22
CA GLU A 104 14.69 -2.10 -3.65
C GLU A 104 13.22 -1.91 -4.05
N LYS A 105 12.33 -2.82 -3.61
CA LYS A 105 10.90 -2.73 -3.87
C LYS A 105 10.27 -1.47 -3.24
N LEU A 106 10.70 -1.08 -2.04
CA LEU A 106 10.26 0.18 -1.42
C LEU A 106 10.73 1.39 -2.22
N ASN A 107 11.97 1.38 -2.73
CA ASN A 107 12.49 2.45 -3.57
C ASN A 107 11.74 2.53 -4.90
N GLU A 108 11.44 1.40 -5.54
CA GLU A 108 10.59 1.36 -6.75
C GLU A 108 9.21 1.98 -6.52
N ILE A 109 8.62 1.72 -5.35
CA ILE A 109 7.33 2.32 -4.96
C ILE A 109 7.48 3.83 -4.74
N LYS A 110 8.54 4.27 -4.04
CA LYS A 110 8.82 5.71 -3.83
C LYS A 110 9.02 6.44 -5.16
N ASP A 111 9.76 5.83 -6.08
CA ASP A 111 9.99 6.35 -7.43
C ASP A 111 8.70 6.41 -8.23
N PHE A 112 7.87 5.36 -8.17
CA PHE A 112 6.54 5.36 -8.79
C PHE A 112 5.65 6.48 -8.22
N VAL A 113 5.57 6.60 -6.90
CA VAL A 113 4.79 7.65 -6.21
C VAL A 113 5.25 9.04 -6.63
N ALA A 114 6.56 9.24 -6.81
CA ALA A 114 7.09 10.51 -7.28
C ALA A 114 6.52 10.93 -8.66
N THR A 115 6.15 9.97 -9.52
CA THR A 115 5.54 10.22 -10.84
C THR A 115 4.02 10.47 -10.81
N LEU A 116 3.36 10.21 -9.68
CA LEU A 116 1.91 10.43 -9.55
C LEU A 116 1.55 11.92 -9.69
N ASP A 117 0.38 12.16 -10.27
CA ASP A 117 -0.21 13.48 -10.44
C ASP A 117 -0.81 13.95 -9.11
N PRO A 118 -0.32 15.05 -8.51
CA PRO A 118 -0.83 15.54 -7.22
C PRO A 118 -2.28 16.02 -7.27
N CYS A 119 -2.83 16.27 -8.45
CA CYS A 119 -4.22 16.68 -8.64
C CYS A 119 -5.19 15.49 -8.79
N LYS A 120 -4.68 14.25 -8.80
CA LYS A 120 -5.48 13.04 -8.91
C LYS A 120 -5.52 12.27 -7.60
N GLU A 121 -6.59 11.51 -7.46
CA GLU A 121 -6.75 10.51 -6.41
C GLU A 121 -6.43 9.12 -6.96
N TYR A 122 -6.01 8.25 -6.06
CA TYR A 122 -5.61 6.87 -6.33
C TYR A 122 -6.19 5.96 -5.26
N ALA A 123 -6.31 4.67 -5.55
CA ALA A 123 -6.70 3.70 -4.56
C ALA A 123 -5.47 3.22 -3.80
N LEU A 124 -5.53 3.20 -2.47
CA LEU A 124 -4.66 2.35 -1.66
C LEU A 124 -5.47 1.10 -1.30
N VAL A 125 -5.07 -0.03 -1.85
CA VAL A 125 -5.77 -1.30 -1.70
C VAL A 125 -4.98 -2.18 -0.75
N ALA A 126 -5.64 -2.74 0.26
CA ALA A 126 -5.11 -3.71 1.19
C ALA A 126 -5.91 -5.01 1.08
N GLU A 127 -5.33 -6.05 0.48
CA GLU A 127 -6.00 -7.34 0.23
C GLU A 127 -5.31 -8.48 0.95
N CYS A 128 -6.03 -9.59 1.15
CA CYS A 128 -5.54 -10.81 1.76
C CYS A 128 -6.07 -12.04 1.00
N ASP A 129 -5.16 -12.84 0.44
CA ASP A 129 -5.45 -14.14 -0.22
C ASP A 129 -5.44 -15.32 0.76
#